data_AF-A0A1J5TCS6-F1
#
_entry.id   AF-A0A1J5TCS6-F1
#
_cell.length_a   1.000
_cell.length_b   1.000
_cell.length_c   1.000
_cell.angle_alpha   90.00
_cell.angle_beta   90.00
_cell.angle_gamma   90.00
#
_symmetry.space_group_name_H-M   'P 1'
#
loop_
_entity.id
_entity.type
_entity.pdbx_description
1 polymer ?
#
loop_
_entity_poly.entity_id
_entity_poly.type
_entity_poly.pdbx_seq_one_letter_code
_entity_poly.pdbx_strand_id
1 'polypeptide(L)'
;MVQNSGYVTVDGEFDTLEERSFFTIDDFKIEGKKIILRIDINSSINPENGEILDDTRIRRHAATVKELSEKKSKIIILAHQSRPGKLDFVNLKEHAKRMSEMIGIKIKFIKDIYGKKA
;
A
#
# COMPACT_ATOMS: atom_id res chain seq x y z
N MET A 1 12.07 23.40 -17.95
CA MET A 1 13.14 22.65 -17.27
C MET A 1 12.48 21.65 -16.35
N VAL A 2 12.33 20.40 -16.80
CA VAL A 2 11.77 19.32 -15.99
C VAL A 2 12.91 18.81 -15.11
N GLN A 3 12.76 18.94 -13.79
CA GLN A 3 13.72 18.38 -12.85
C GLN A 3 13.65 16.85 -12.94
N ASN A 4 14.74 16.27 -13.46
CA ASN A 4 15.03 14.85 -13.40
C ASN A 4 14.95 14.39 -11.94
N SER A 5 13.87 13.70 -11.60
CA SER A 5 13.74 12.96 -10.34
C SER A 5 13.38 11.53 -10.73
N GLY A 6 14.32 10.82 -11.35
CA GLY A 6 14.13 9.43 -11.75
C GLY A 6 13.91 8.58 -10.50
N TYR A 7 12.73 7.99 -10.37
CA TYR A 7 12.47 7.01 -9.32
C TYR A 7 13.18 5.70 -9.68
N VAL A 8 14.22 5.37 -8.93
CA VAL A 8 15.03 4.15 -9.10
C VAL A 8 14.28 2.97 -8.48
N THR A 9 14.05 1.90 -9.25
CA THR A 9 13.60 0.61 -8.72
C THR A 9 14.74 -0.11 -8.00
N VAL A 10 14.41 -0.95 -7.03
CA VAL A 10 15.38 -1.74 -6.24
C VAL A 10 16.36 -2.58 -7.09
N ASP A 11 16.01 -2.86 -8.35
CA ASP A 11 16.76 -3.71 -9.26
C ASP A 11 17.49 -2.95 -10.40
N GLY A 12 17.53 -1.62 -10.35
CA GLY A 12 18.24 -0.80 -11.35
C GLY A 12 17.33 -0.26 -12.46
N GLU A 13 17.81 0.82 -13.07
CA GLU A 13 17.14 1.81 -13.92
C GLU A 13 16.29 1.23 -15.07
N PHE A 14 15.16 1.88 -15.38
CA PHE A 14 14.52 1.75 -16.68
C PHE A 14 14.97 2.93 -17.54
N ASP A 15 15.67 2.65 -18.64
CA ASP A 15 16.27 3.67 -19.50
C ASP A 15 15.20 4.48 -20.26
N THR A 16 14.06 3.88 -20.64
CA THR A 16 12.96 4.62 -21.30
C THR A 16 11.56 4.01 -21.09
N LEU A 17 10.51 4.83 -21.33
CA LEU A 17 9.10 4.42 -21.43
C LEU A 17 8.85 3.31 -22.48
N GLU A 18 9.74 3.21 -23.47
CA GLU A 18 9.62 2.32 -24.64
C GLU A 18 10.10 0.90 -24.36
N GLU A 19 10.88 0.68 -23.28
CA GLU A 19 11.51 -0.61 -22.96
C GLU A 19 10.73 -1.44 -21.95
N ARG A 20 9.61 -0.92 -21.43
CA ARG A 20 8.76 -1.64 -20.47
C ARG A 20 7.41 -2.02 -21.07
N SER A 21 6.97 -3.26 -20.79
CA SER A 21 5.67 -3.77 -21.22
C SER A 21 4.52 -3.46 -20.24
N PHE A 22 4.76 -2.61 -19.24
CA PHE A 22 3.78 -2.25 -18.21
C PHE A 22 3.91 -0.77 -17.79
N PHE A 23 2.82 -0.21 -17.27
CA PHE A 23 2.79 1.17 -16.77
C PHE A 23 3.25 1.27 -15.30
N THR A 24 3.93 2.36 -14.95
CA THR A 24 4.20 2.76 -13.56
C THR A 24 3.34 3.93 -13.12
N ILE A 25 3.42 4.30 -11.84
CA ILE A 25 2.67 5.45 -11.29
C ILE A 25 3.00 6.74 -12.05
N ASP A 26 4.24 6.90 -12.52
CA ASP A 26 4.72 8.08 -13.23
C ASP A 26 4.06 8.30 -14.59
N ASP A 27 3.42 7.27 -15.16
CA ASP A 27 2.70 7.37 -16.44
C ASP A 27 1.33 8.05 -16.32
N PHE A 28 0.89 8.35 -15.09
CA PHE A 28 -0.45 8.81 -14.82
C PHE A 28 -0.48 10.15 -14.06
N LYS A 29 -1.40 11.04 -14.48
CA LYS A 29 -1.75 12.24 -13.71
C LYS A 29 -2.69 11.87 -12.56
N ILE A 30 -2.11 11.59 -11.41
CA ILE A 30 -2.83 11.06 -10.24
C ILE A 30 -3.32 12.12 -9.24
N GLU A 31 -2.83 13.36 -9.31
CA GLU A 31 -3.19 14.40 -8.34
C GLU A 31 -4.72 14.61 -8.26
N GLY A 32 -5.25 14.58 -7.04
CA GLY A 32 -6.68 14.75 -6.76
C GLY A 32 -7.57 13.59 -7.21
N LYS A 33 -7.00 12.51 -7.77
CA LYS A 33 -7.77 11.33 -8.19
C LYS A 33 -8.09 10.41 -7.02
N LYS A 34 -9.05 9.52 -7.23
CA LYS A 34 -9.31 8.37 -6.34
C LYS A 34 -8.58 7.16 -6.89
N ILE A 35 -7.77 6.51 -6.08
CA ILE A 35 -6.89 5.40 -6.46
C ILE A 35 -7.26 4.19 -5.63
N ILE A 36 -7.56 3.07 -6.29
CA ILE A 36 -7.61 1.77 -5.66
C ILE A 36 -6.20 1.18 -5.72
N LEU A 37 -5.58 1.04 -4.56
CA LEU A 37 -4.21 0.55 -4.43
C LEU A 37 -4.25 -0.86 -3.82
N ARG A 38 -3.88 -1.86 -4.61
CA ARG A 38 -3.69 -3.22 -4.11
C ARG A 38 -2.25 -3.42 -3.66
N ILE A 39 -2.04 -3.90 -2.43
CA ILE A 39 -0.71 -4.16 -1.87
C ILE A 39 -0.62 -5.52 -1.19
N ASP A 40 0.60 -6.03 -1.07
CA ASP A 40 0.90 -7.22 -0.28
C ASP A 40 1.50 -6.81 1.07
N ILE A 41 0.67 -6.88 2.10
CA ILE A 41 1.05 -6.59 3.48
C ILE A 41 0.83 -7.80 4.39
N ASN A 42 0.82 -9.00 3.81
CA ASN A 42 0.63 -10.22 4.58
C ASN A 42 1.83 -10.43 5.52
N SER A 43 1.58 -10.31 6.81
CA SER A 43 2.61 -10.25 7.85
C SER A 43 2.60 -11.50 8.72
N SER A 44 3.76 -11.83 9.30
CA SER A 44 3.81 -12.72 10.44
C SER A 44 3.14 -12.02 11.62
N ILE A 45 2.13 -12.66 12.22
CA ILE A 45 1.39 -12.10 13.34
C ILE A 45 1.31 -13.11 14.48
N ASN A 46 1.14 -12.62 15.70
CA ASN A 46 0.75 -13.46 16.82
C ASN A 46 -0.74 -13.82 16.65
N PRO A 47 -1.08 -15.12 16.52
CA PRO A 47 -2.46 -15.55 16.26
C PRO A 47 -3.41 -15.33 17.45
N GLU A 48 -2.90 -15.16 18.66
CA GLU A 48 -3.72 -14.98 19.86
C GLU A 48 -4.25 -13.54 19.99
N ASN A 49 -3.41 -12.55 19.67
CA ASN A 49 -3.72 -11.13 19.88
C ASN A 49 -3.75 -10.30 18.59
N GLY A 50 -3.32 -10.85 17.44
CA GLY A 50 -3.26 -10.18 16.15
C GLY A 50 -2.10 -9.17 16.00
N GLU A 51 -1.16 -9.16 16.94
CA GLU A 51 0.02 -8.30 16.92
C GLU A 51 0.92 -8.62 15.72
N ILE A 52 1.39 -7.58 15.03
CA ILE A 52 2.32 -7.73 13.90
C ILE A 52 3.72 -7.98 14.43
N LEU A 53 4.26 -9.16 14.14
CA LEU A 53 5.60 -9.58 14.54
C LEU A 53 6.67 -9.19 13.51
N ASP A 54 6.29 -9.16 12.24
CA ASP A 54 7.13 -8.68 11.14
C ASP A 54 6.31 -7.80 10.18
N ASP A 55 6.72 -6.55 10.08
CA ASP A 55 6.08 -5.49 9.29
C ASP A 55 6.91 -5.10 8.05
N THR A 56 7.91 -5.91 7.67
CA THR A 56 8.79 -5.64 6.52
C THR A 56 8.00 -5.33 5.25
N ARG A 57 6.92 -6.10 4.98
CA ARG A 57 6.05 -5.87 3.81
C ARG A 57 5.26 -4.56 3.91
N ILE A 58 4.80 -4.21 5.11
CA ILE A 58 4.12 -2.93 5.37
C ILE A 58 5.07 -1.77 5.07
N ARG A 59 6.32 -1.84 5.56
CA ARG A 59 7.34 -0.79 5.30
C ARG A 59 7.63 -0.63 3.81
N ARG A 60 7.76 -1.75 3.07
CA ARG A 60 8.03 -1.71 1.61
C ARG A 60 6.95 -0.96 0.84
N HIS A 61 5.70 -1.05 1.26
CA HIS A 61 4.58 -0.35 0.61
C HIS A 61 4.29 1.04 1.19
N ALA A 62 4.78 1.34 2.40
CA ALA A 62 4.54 2.62 3.08
C ALA A 62 4.99 3.83 2.25
N ALA A 63 6.12 3.71 1.53
CA ALA A 63 6.63 4.78 0.66
C ALA A 63 5.62 5.14 -0.45
N THR A 64 5.09 4.14 -1.17
CA THR A 64 4.08 4.35 -2.22
C THR A 64 2.80 4.97 -1.64
N VAL A 65 2.31 4.47 -0.50
CA VAL A 65 1.09 5.01 0.12
C VAL A 65 1.29 6.48 0.52
N LYS A 66 2.45 6.80 1.09
CA LYS A 66 2.80 8.17 1.47
C LYS A 66 2.88 9.09 0.25
N GLU A 67 3.59 8.69 -0.79
CA GLU A 67 3.74 9.46 -2.03
C GLU A 67 2.39 9.79 -2.68
N LEU A 68 1.52 8.77 -2.84
CA LEU A 68 0.19 8.96 -3.41
C LEU A 68 -0.67 9.92 -2.55
N SER A 69 -0.52 9.87 -1.23
CA SER A 69 -1.26 10.70 -0.29
C SER A 69 -0.77 12.15 -0.31
N GLU A 70 0.55 12.36 -0.40
CA GLU A 70 1.17 13.68 -0.51
C GLU A 70 0.81 14.36 -1.83
N LYS A 71 0.65 13.59 -2.92
CA LYS A 71 0.05 14.03 -4.20
C LYS A 71 -1.46 14.32 -4.11
N LYS A 72 -2.03 14.49 -2.91
CA LYS A 72 -3.45 14.81 -2.64
C LYS A 72 -4.45 13.82 -3.24
N SER A 73 -4.02 12.60 -3.53
CA SER A 73 -4.91 11.56 -4.04
C SER A 73 -5.69 10.93 -2.90
N LYS A 74 -6.94 10.53 -3.15
CA LYS A 74 -7.72 9.71 -2.20
C LYS A 74 -7.43 8.23 -2.46
N ILE A 75 -6.83 7.56 -1.49
CA ILE A 75 -6.39 6.17 -1.64
C ILE A 75 -7.38 5.22 -0.94
N ILE A 76 -7.77 4.16 -1.64
CA ILE A 76 -8.48 3.01 -1.10
C ILE A 76 -7.53 1.82 -1.17
N ILE A 77 -7.09 1.32 -0.01
CA ILE A 77 -6.11 0.22 0.06
C ILE A 77 -6.84 -1.12 0.11
N LEU A 78 -6.50 -2.01 -0.81
CA LEU A 78 -6.97 -3.40 -0.83
C LEU A 78 -5.81 -4.33 -0.52
N ALA A 79 -5.99 -5.20 0.47
CA ALA A 79 -5.01 -6.19 0.87
C ALA A 79 -5.71 -7.38 1.54
N HIS A 80 -4.92 -8.35 1.98
CA HIS A 80 -5.39 -9.49 2.76
C HIS A 80 -4.33 -9.88 3.79
N GLN A 81 -4.77 -10.60 4.82
CA GLN A 81 -3.91 -11.28 5.78
C GLN A 81 -4.32 -12.74 5.80
N SER A 82 -3.39 -13.62 5.46
CA SER A 82 -3.56 -15.07 5.38
C SER A 82 -4.78 -15.51 4.54
N ARG A 83 -5.35 -16.67 4.85
CA ARG A 83 -6.45 -17.29 4.13
C ARG A 83 -7.39 -18.06 5.07
N PRO A 84 -8.67 -18.27 4.71
CA PRO A 84 -9.61 -19.01 5.53
C PRO A 84 -9.08 -20.37 6.01
N GLY A 85 -9.35 -20.70 7.27
CA GLY A 85 -8.89 -21.94 7.91
C GLY A 85 -7.50 -21.86 8.56
N LYS A 86 -6.84 -20.69 8.52
CA LYS A 86 -5.59 -20.44 9.25
C LYS A 86 -5.84 -19.57 10.48
N LEU A 87 -5.06 -19.80 11.54
CA LEU A 87 -5.17 -19.06 12.80
C LEU A 87 -4.83 -17.57 12.64
N ASP A 88 -3.95 -17.25 11.69
CA ASP A 88 -3.56 -15.88 11.36
C ASP A 88 -4.51 -15.22 10.33
N PHE A 89 -5.67 -15.82 10.02
CA PHE A 89 -6.69 -15.20 9.18
C PHE A 89 -7.51 -14.17 9.98
N VAL A 90 -6.92 -12.98 10.11
CA VAL A 90 -7.49 -11.86 10.86
C VAL A 90 -7.81 -10.67 9.94
N ASN A 91 -8.50 -9.67 10.49
CA ASN A 91 -8.77 -8.42 9.76
C ASN A 91 -7.53 -7.49 9.72
N LEU A 92 -7.58 -6.47 8.87
CA LEU A 92 -6.45 -5.56 8.63
C LEU A 92 -6.38 -4.35 9.56
N LYS A 93 -7.07 -4.35 10.70
CA LYS A 93 -7.10 -3.20 11.61
C LYS A 93 -5.71 -2.86 12.14
N GLU A 94 -4.96 -3.84 12.62
CA GLU A 94 -3.59 -3.62 13.11
C GLU A 94 -2.63 -3.22 12.00
N HIS A 95 -2.85 -3.73 10.78
CA HIS A 95 -2.07 -3.34 9.61
C HIS A 95 -2.28 -1.87 9.24
N ALA A 96 -3.54 -1.43 9.22
CA ALA A 96 -3.89 -0.03 8.97
C ALA A 96 -3.29 0.90 10.04
N LYS A 97 -3.36 0.49 11.32
CA LYS A 97 -2.75 1.22 12.42
C LYS A 97 -1.23 1.33 12.25
N ARG A 98 -0.56 0.20 12.03
CA ARG A 98 0.90 0.12 11.88
C ARG A 98 1.39 0.96 10.70
N MET A 99 0.73 0.86 9.54
CA MET A 99 1.05 1.69 8.39
C MET A 99 0.83 3.18 8.67
N SER A 100 -0.26 3.53 9.37
CA SER A 100 -0.58 4.91 9.75
C SER A 100 0.51 5.52 10.64
N GLU A 101 1.00 4.77 11.62
CA GLU A 101 2.14 5.15 12.47
C GLU A 101 3.41 5.38 11.65
N MET A 102 3.71 4.49 10.70
CA MET A 102 4.92 4.58 9.86
C MET A 102 4.93 5.83 8.97
N ILE A 103 3.80 6.17 8.36
CA ILE A 103 3.73 7.29 7.39
C ILE A 103 3.32 8.62 8.03
N GLY A 104 2.86 8.61 9.29
CA GLY A 104 2.35 9.80 9.99
C GLY A 104 1.03 10.34 9.44
N ILE A 105 0.29 9.54 8.67
CA ILE A 105 -0.99 9.90 8.04
C ILE A 105 -2.05 8.93 8.53
N LYS A 106 -3.21 9.45 8.94
CA LYS A 106 -4.32 8.65 9.45
C LYS A 106 -4.89 7.73 8.38
N ILE A 107 -4.80 6.41 8.59
CA ILE A 107 -5.48 5.40 7.76
C ILE A 107 -6.68 4.86 8.52
N LYS A 108 -7.87 4.91 7.90
CA LYS A 108 -9.10 4.36 8.47
C LYS A 108 -9.33 2.94 7.96
N PHE A 109 -9.33 1.97 8.86
CA PHE A 109 -9.79 0.61 8.54
C PHE A 109 -11.32 0.60 8.38
N ILE A 110 -11.80 -0.05 7.32
CA ILE A 110 -13.22 -0.29 7.05
C ILE A 110 -13.48 -1.79 7.19
N LYS A 111 -14.40 -2.18 8.07
CA LYS A 111 -14.76 -3.58 8.32
C LYS A 111 -15.77 -4.08 7.29
N ASP A 112 -15.48 -3.85 6.01
CA ASP A 112 -16.25 -4.33 4.88
C ASP A 112 -15.39 -4.30 3.61
N ILE A 113 -15.81 -5.03 2.58
CA ILE A 113 -15.13 -5.13 1.28
C ILE A 113 -16.00 -4.66 0.11
N TYR A 114 -17.33 -4.62 0.27
CA TYR A 114 -18.27 -4.09 -0.74
C TYR A 114 -19.59 -3.64 -0.10
N GLY A 115 -20.40 -2.87 -0.82
CA GLY A 115 -21.72 -2.42 -0.35
C GLY A 115 -21.70 -1.09 0.41
N LYS A 116 -22.82 -0.72 1.03
CA LYS A 116 -23.05 0.65 1.57
C LYS A 116 -22.07 1.08 2.67
N LYS A 117 -21.42 0.13 3.34
CA LYS A 117 -20.46 0.41 4.43
C LYS A 117 -19.02 0.53 3.93
N ALA A 118 -18.73 0.01 2.73
CA ALA A 118 -17.41 0.03 2.11
C ALA A 118 -17.07 1.40 1.51
#